data_AF-A0A975QMF3-F1
#
_entry.id   AF-A0A975QMF3-F1
#
_cell.length_a   1.000
_cell.length_b   1.000
_cell.length_c   1.000
_cell.angle_alpha   90.00
_cell.angle_beta   90.00
_cell.angle_gamma   90.00
#
_symmetry.space_group_name_H-M   'P 1'
#
loop_
_entity.id
_entity.type
_entity.pdbx_description
1 polymer ?
#
loop_
_entity_poly.entity_id
_entity_poly.type
_entity_poly.pdbx_seq_one_letter_code
_entity_poly.pdbx_strand_id
1 'polypeptide(L)'
;MFTYDIFECFKGTEGDVEIVGLTEEGLQLEVVEFPAYIEGYSYVGIGGFSFGPDKDKGIDTDQMKIAILSGEDTIILPEAFRDSSKLEKIVINSLSVMEVGGYAIPREPGRIITVYVPFEVYDEYYSGTEWDDYRDLLKRSTVSFYYNYDNSPNQDLFWTSQPEKGDKIDKPTDPSREGYIFKGWFTEKETINEWDFENEAEVRLQLFAKWVRDSEGKQQ
;
A
#
# COMPACT_ATOMS: atom_id res chain seq x y z
N MET A 1 -8.22 19.37 11.11
CA MET A 1 -7.16 19.09 10.13
C MET A 1 -5.80 19.24 10.79
N PHE A 2 -4.85 18.42 10.39
CA PHE A 2 -3.44 18.45 10.78
C PHE A 2 -2.61 17.91 9.61
N THR A 3 -1.29 18.01 9.69
CA THR A 3 -0.38 17.44 8.69
C THR A 3 0.38 16.27 9.27
N TYR A 4 0.60 15.23 8.47
CA TYR A 4 1.46 14.11 8.81
C TYR A 4 2.38 13.83 7.62
N ASP A 5 3.67 14.10 7.77
CA ASP A 5 4.64 14.03 6.67
C ASP A 5 4.18 14.86 5.45
N ILE A 6 3.95 14.21 4.30
CA ILE A 6 3.47 14.85 3.06
C ILE A 6 1.94 14.92 2.94
N PHE A 7 1.19 14.53 3.98
CA PHE A 7 -0.26 14.38 3.93
C PHE A 7 -0.99 15.47 4.72
N GLU A 8 -2.11 15.93 4.15
CA GLU A 8 -3.12 16.70 4.87
C GLU A 8 -4.19 15.76 5.40
N CYS A 9 -4.38 15.76 6.72
CA CYS A 9 -5.21 14.78 7.40
C CYS A 9 -6.38 15.45 8.14
N PHE A 10 -7.52 14.77 8.13
CA PHE A 10 -8.66 15.05 8.98
C PHE A 10 -8.78 13.96 10.06
N LYS A 11 -9.19 14.35 11.27
CA LYS A 11 -9.44 13.41 12.36
C LYS A 11 -10.93 13.43 12.66
N GLY A 12 -11.59 12.29 12.45
CA GLY A 12 -12.99 12.09 12.73
C GLY A 12 -13.32 12.07 14.22
N THR A 13 -14.61 12.07 14.54
CA THR A 13 -15.09 12.06 15.93
C THR A 13 -15.00 10.70 16.60
N GLU A 14 -14.89 9.62 15.83
CA GLU A 14 -14.86 8.23 16.33
C GLU A 14 -13.43 7.64 16.41
N GLY A 15 -12.42 8.44 16.09
CA GLY A 15 -11.02 8.04 16.15
C GLY A 15 -10.40 7.71 14.80
N ASP A 16 -11.18 7.72 13.71
CA ASP A 16 -10.65 7.49 12.37
C ASP A 16 -9.84 8.70 11.87
N VAL A 17 -8.85 8.41 11.02
CA VAL A 17 -8.04 9.42 10.33
C VAL A 17 -8.30 9.30 8.84
N GLU A 18 -8.50 10.43 8.19
CA GLU A 18 -8.68 10.52 6.73
C GLU A 18 -7.53 11.33 6.16
N ILE A 19 -6.89 10.82 5.10
CA ILE A 19 -5.98 11.58 4.26
C ILE A 19 -6.83 12.27 3.19
N VAL A 20 -6.92 13.59 3.31
CA VAL A 20 -7.82 14.43 2.50
C VAL A 20 -7.07 15.35 1.52
N GLY A 21 -5.77 15.14 1.37
CA GLY A 21 -4.92 15.92 0.47
C GLY A 21 -3.43 15.68 0.66
N LEU A 22 -2.64 16.41 -0.10
CA LEU A 22 -1.18 16.42 -0.04
C LEU A 22 -0.68 17.82 0.31
N THR A 23 0.44 17.89 1.03
CA THR A 23 1.15 19.15 1.26
C THR A 23 1.84 19.63 -0.02
N GLU A 24 2.39 20.85 -0.02
CA GLU A 24 3.16 21.38 -1.15
C GLU A 24 4.28 20.44 -1.63
N GLU A 25 4.92 19.72 -0.69
CA GLU A 25 5.95 18.73 -0.99
C GLU A 25 5.37 17.48 -1.65
N GLY A 26 4.29 16.92 -1.09
CA GLY A 26 3.61 15.75 -1.66
C GLY A 26 3.08 16.00 -3.07
N LEU A 27 2.61 17.22 -3.35
CA LEU A 27 2.13 17.63 -4.68
C LEU A 27 3.20 17.54 -5.79
N GLN A 28 4.49 17.46 -5.46
CA GLN A 28 5.57 17.32 -6.44
C GLN A 28 5.93 15.87 -6.79
N LEU A 29 5.37 14.89 -6.07
CA LEU A 29 5.78 13.49 -6.18
C LEU A 29 5.05 12.75 -7.30
N GLU A 30 5.79 11.95 -8.07
CA GLU A 30 5.22 11.03 -9.05
C GLU A 30 4.77 9.69 -8.41
N VAL A 31 5.34 9.34 -7.26
CA VAL A 31 5.01 8.14 -6.48
C VAL A 31 4.70 8.58 -5.06
N VAL A 32 3.51 8.23 -4.57
CA VAL A 32 3.05 8.57 -3.22
C VAL A 32 2.74 7.28 -2.46
N GLU A 33 3.47 7.05 -1.38
CA GLU A 33 3.27 5.93 -0.45
C GLU A 33 2.41 6.38 0.73
N PHE A 34 1.17 5.90 0.77
CA PHE A 34 0.23 6.23 1.83
C PHE A 34 0.56 5.43 3.10
N PRO A 35 0.63 6.09 4.28
CA PRO A 35 0.99 5.44 5.52
C PRO A 35 -0.11 4.48 5.97
N ALA A 36 0.28 3.28 6.37
CA ALA A 36 -0.61 2.30 6.99
C ALA A 36 -1.14 2.74 8.36
N TYR A 37 -0.40 3.62 9.05
CA TYR A 37 -0.75 4.12 10.38
C TYR A 37 -0.41 5.60 10.48
N ILE A 38 -1.32 6.40 11.03
CA ILE A 38 -1.08 7.81 11.35
C ILE A 38 -1.28 7.98 12.85
N GLU A 39 -0.29 8.50 13.57
CA GLU A 39 -0.37 8.73 15.03
C GLU A 39 -0.88 7.52 15.86
N GLY A 40 -0.62 6.29 15.40
CA GLY A 40 -1.08 5.06 16.05
C GLY A 40 -2.51 4.60 15.69
N TYR A 41 -3.21 5.33 14.81
CA TYR A 41 -4.47 4.91 14.22
C TYR A 41 -4.19 3.99 13.01
N SER A 42 -4.80 2.80 13.00
CA SER A 42 -4.72 1.82 11.90
C SER A 42 -5.83 1.98 10.87
N TYR A 43 -6.85 2.77 11.19
CA TYR A 43 -7.97 3.09 10.30
C TYR A 43 -7.66 4.42 9.61
N VAL A 44 -7.03 4.31 8.43
CA VAL A 44 -6.66 5.45 7.59
C VAL A 44 -7.45 5.41 6.29
N GLY A 45 -8.49 6.24 6.20
CA GLY A 45 -9.25 6.44 4.96
C GLY A 45 -8.48 7.34 3.99
N ILE A 46 -8.59 7.07 2.69
CA ILE A 46 -7.99 7.91 1.64
C ILE A 46 -9.11 8.61 0.87
N GLY A 47 -9.10 9.93 0.84
CA GLY A 47 -10.20 10.77 0.36
C GLY A 47 -11.03 11.36 1.50
N GLY A 48 -11.90 12.33 1.19
CA GLY A 48 -12.77 12.99 2.16
C GLY A 48 -14.17 12.38 2.25
N PHE A 49 -14.67 12.21 3.48
CA PHE A 49 -16.00 11.64 3.73
C PHE A 49 -17.15 12.57 3.28
N SER A 50 -18.15 12.03 2.56
CA SER A 50 -19.20 12.81 1.88
C SER A 50 -20.13 13.65 2.78
N PHE A 51 -20.04 13.54 4.11
CA PHE A 51 -20.93 14.22 5.07
C PHE A 51 -20.22 15.24 5.97
N GLY A 52 -18.90 15.43 5.80
CA GLY A 52 -18.09 16.38 6.58
C GLY A 52 -17.91 17.76 5.91
N PRO A 53 -17.25 18.71 6.59
CA PRO A 53 -16.89 20.01 6.00
C PRO A 53 -15.91 19.88 4.82
N ASP A 54 -15.18 18.76 4.73
CA ASP A 54 -14.17 18.46 3.72
C ASP A 54 -14.67 17.42 2.68
N LYS A 55 -16.00 17.25 2.55
CA LYS A 55 -16.66 16.23 1.71
C LYS A 55 -16.33 16.24 0.21
N ASP A 56 -15.75 17.32 -0.29
CA ASP A 56 -15.40 17.49 -1.70
C ASP A 56 -13.88 17.34 -1.93
N LYS A 57 -13.11 17.02 -0.87
CA LYS A 57 -11.65 16.87 -0.94
C LYS A 57 -11.24 15.44 -1.31
N GLY A 58 -10.33 15.33 -2.27
CA GLY A 58 -9.62 14.11 -2.61
C GLY A 58 -8.11 14.33 -2.59
N ILE A 59 -7.37 13.31 -3.05
CA ILE A 59 -5.96 13.41 -3.37
C ILE A 59 -5.84 14.06 -4.75
N ASP A 60 -5.88 15.39 -4.78
CA ASP A 60 -5.92 16.15 -6.01
C ASP A 60 -4.51 16.56 -6.42
N THR A 61 -4.00 15.99 -7.51
CA THR A 61 -2.65 16.31 -8.02
C THR A 61 -2.53 16.00 -9.50
N ASP A 62 -1.75 16.81 -10.22
CA ASP A 62 -1.39 16.57 -11.61
C ASP A 62 0.01 15.95 -11.76
N GLN A 63 0.65 15.50 -10.68
CA GLN A 63 1.99 14.89 -10.72
C GLN A 63 1.98 13.39 -10.41
N MET A 64 1.18 12.95 -9.45
CA MET A 64 1.17 11.54 -9.01
C MET A 64 0.77 10.60 -10.14
N LYS A 65 1.64 9.63 -10.43
CA LYS A 65 1.41 8.53 -11.37
C LYS A 65 1.13 7.21 -10.66
N ILE A 66 1.70 7.03 -9.46
CA ILE A 66 1.58 5.81 -8.68
C ILE A 66 1.13 6.16 -7.25
N ALA A 67 0.01 5.58 -6.83
CA ALA A 67 -0.41 5.57 -5.42
C ALA A 67 -0.16 4.18 -4.83
N ILE A 68 0.52 4.12 -3.69
CA ILE A 68 0.80 2.86 -2.99
C ILE A 68 0.07 2.89 -1.65
N LEU A 69 -0.90 2.00 -1.49
CA LEU A 69 -1.79 1.92 -0.33
C LEU A 69 -1.38 0.74 0.52
N SER A 70 -1.06 0.98 1.78
CA SER A 70 -0.65 -0.07 2.73
C SER A 70 -1.53 0.02 3.98
N GLY A 71 -1.67 -1.09 4.70
CA GLY A 71 -2.47 -1.14 5.93
C GLY A 71 -3.32 -2.40 6.02
N GLU A 72 -3.73 -2.75 7.24
CA GLU A 72 -4.46 -4.00 7.50
C GLU A 72 -5.74 -4.09 6.69
N ASP A 73 -6.47 -2.99 6.57
CA ASP A 73 -7.68 -2.87 5.76
C ASP A 73 -7.58 -1.63 4.86
N THR A 74 -7.70 -1.85 3.55
CA THR A 74 -7.72 -0.74 2.59
C THR A 74 -9.08 -0.04 2.61
N ILE A 75 -9.08 1.28 2.81
CA ILE A 75 -10.27 2.13 2.77
C ILE A 75 -10.03 3.25 1.75
N ILE A 76 -10.61 3.12 0.56
CA ILE A 76 -10.59 4.17 -0.46
C ILE A 76 -11.96 4.83 -0.45
N LEU A 77 -12.05 6.05 0.05
CA LEU A 77 -13.32 6.76 0.19
C LEU A 77 -13.84 7.26 -1.18
N PRO A 78 -15.12 7.63 -1.27
CA PRO A 78 -15.67 8.16 -2.51
C PRO A 78 -14.84 9.31 -3.06
N GLU A 79 -14.66 9.35 -4.38
CA GLU A 79 -13.93 10.42 -5.10
C GLU A 79 -12.46 10.60 -4.68
N ALA A 80 -11.86 9.68 -3.92
CA ALA A 80 -10.51 9.77 -3.36
C ALA A 80 -9.43 10.23 -4.34
N PHE A 81 -9.44 9.75 -5.58
CA PHE A 81 -8.46 10.10 -6.61
C PHE A 81 -9.09 10.84 -7.79
N ARG A 82 -10.32 11.36 -7.66
CA ARG A 82 -11.12 11.90 -8.78
C ARG A 82 -10.32 12.88 -9.65
N ASP A 83 -9.60 13.81 -9.04
CA ASP A 83 -8.87 14.87 -9.75
C ASP A 83 -7.36 14.59 -9.87
N SER A 84 -6.90 13.37 -9.56
CA SER A 84 -5.53 12.90 -9.81
C SER A 84 -5.31 12.62 -11.30
N SER A 85 -5.08 13.64 -12.14
CA SER A 85 -5.11 13.50 -13.61
C SER A 85 -4.01 12.63 -14.25
N LYS A 86 -2.85 12.47 -13.60
CA LYS A 86 -1.74 11.64 -14.10
C LYS A 86 -1.66 10.24 -13.49
N LEU A 87 -2.59 9.87 -12.60
CA LEU A 87 -2.58 8.55 -11.96
C LEU A 87 -2.72 7.44 -13.02
N GLU A 88 -1.79 6.49 -13.01
CA GLU A 88 -1.69 5.37 -13.95
C GLU A 88 -1.78 4.03 -13.20
N LYS A 89 -1.31 4.00 -11.94
CA LYS A 89 -1.18 2.78 -11.15
C LYS A 89 -1.59 3.01 -9.70
N ILE A 90 -2.36 2.07 -9.16
CA ILE A 90 -2.57 1.93 -7.72
C ILE A 90 -1.99 0.58 -7.31
N VAL A 91 -1.17 0.55 -6.26
CA VAL A 91 -0.64 -0.69 -5.67
C VAL A 91 -1.25 -0.83 -4.29
N ILE A 92 -1.92 -1.95 -4.03
CA ILE A 92 -2.51 -2.26 -2.74
C ILE A 92 -1.63 -3.31 -2.06
N ASN A 93 -0.88 -2.88 -1.06
CA ASN A 93 -0.12 -3.70 -0.14
C ASN A 93 -0.98 -4.02 1.08
N SER A 94 -2.12 -4.67 0.86
CA SER A 94 -3.05 -5.07 1.91
C SER A 94 -3.71 -6.39 1.56
N LEU A 95 -3.91 -7.25 2.55
CA LEU A 95 -4.58 -8.54 2.35
C LEU A 95 -6.10 -8.42 2.35
N SER A 96 -6.67 -7.31 2.84
CA SER A 96 -8.10 -7.06 2.84
C SER A 96 -8.47 -5.63 2.44
N VAL A 97 -9.68 -5.50 1.90
CA VAL A 97 -10.29 -4.21 1.58
C VAL A 97 -11.56 -4.09 2.41
N MET A 98 -11.74 -2.94 3.02
CA MET A 98 -12.94 -2.63 3.77
C MET A 98 -13.92 -1.81 2.94
N GLU A 99 -13.42 -0.87 2.13
CA GLU A 99 -14.26 -0.03 1.29
C GLU A 99 -13.53 0.46 0.03
N VAL A 100 -14.26 0.50 -1.08
CA VAL A 100 -13.90 1.32 -2.25
C VAL A 100 -15.14 2.12 -2.66
N GLY A 101 -15.09 3.43 -2.43
CA GLY A 101 -16.21 4.33 -2.65
C GLY A 101 -16.52 4.56 -4.13
N GLY A 102 -17.73 5.06 -4.38
CA GLY A 102 -18.14 5.48 -5.72
C GLY A 102 -17.24 6.58 -6.29
N TYR A 103 -16.87 6.46 -7.57
CA TYR A 103 -15.97 7.37 -8.28
C TYR A 103 -14.59 7.59 -7.61
N ALA A 104 -14.20 6.75 -6.66
CA ALA A 104 -12.91 6.79 -5.98
C ALA A 104 -11.72 6.74 -6.94
N ILE A 105 -11.83 5.96 -8.03
CA ILE A 105 -10.78 5.83 -9.05
C ILE A 105 -11.29 6.49 -10.36
N PRO A 106 -10.53 7.42 -10.96
CA PRO A 106 -10.93 8.11 -12.19
C PRO A 106 -11.23 7.16 -13.34
N ARG A 107 -12.34 7.39 -14.04
CA ARG A 107 -12.69 6.67 -15.27
C ARG A 107 -12.91 7.67 -16.40
N GLU A 108 -11.93 7.75 -17.30
CA GLU A 108 -11.98 8.63 -18.46
C GLU A 108 -11.73 7.82 -19.75
N PRO A 109 -12.43 8.12 -20.87
CA PRO A 109 -12.19 7.45 -22.14
C PRO A 109 -10.72 7.51 -22.58
N GLY A 110 -10.10 6.35 -22.78
CA GLY A 110 -8.70 6.24 -23.23
C GLY A 110 -7.66 6.28 -22.12
N ARG A 111 -8.05 6.52 -20.87
CA ARG A 111 -7.17 6.46 -19.70
C ARG A 111 -7.22 5.06 -19.08
N ILE A 112 -6.06 4.44 -18.88
CA ILE A 112 -5.94 3.12 -18.25
C ILE A 112 -5.28 3.30 -16.89
N ILE A 113 -6.02 2.99 -15.84
CA ILE A 113 -5.48 2.86 -14.48
C ILE A 113 -5.45 1.37 -14.16
N THR A 114 -4.31 0.89 -13.67
CA THR A 114 -4.17 -0.50 -13.20
C THR A 114 -4.09 -0.54 -11.69
N VAL A 115 -4.89 -1.41 -11.06
CA VAL A 115 -4.84 -1.64 -9.63
C VAL A 115 -4.20 -3.00 -9.37
N TYR A 116 -3.00 -3.01 -8.80
CA TYR A 116 -2.32 -4.23 -8.39
C TYR A 116 -2.71 -4.59 -6.96
N VAL A 117 -3.12 -5.83 -6.75
CA VAL A 117 -3.44 -6.40 -5.43
C VAL A 117 -2.59 -7.66 -5.20
N PRO A 118 -2.34 -8.09 -3.95
CA PRO A 118 -1.49 -9.24 -3.69
C PRO A 118 -2.07 -10.49 -4.36
N PHE A 119 -1.24 -11.25 -5.07
CA PHE A 119 -1.72 -12.33 -5.92
C PHE A 119 -2.42 -13.43 -5.15
N GLU A 120 -2.10 -13.58 -3.86
CA GLU A 120 -2.65 -14.57 -2.94
C GLU A 120 -4.13 -14.33 -2.64
N VAL A 121 -4.54 -13.06 -2.57
CA VAL A 121 -5.91 -12.64 -2.22
C VAL A 121 -6.67 -12.05 -3.40
N TYR A 122 -6.09 -12.06 -4.60
CA TYR A 122 -6.73 -11.49 -5.80
C TYR A 122 -8.14 -12.02 -6.05
N ASP A 123 -8.36 -13.32 -5.86
CA ASP A 123 -9.68 -13.91 -6.12
C ASP A 123 -10.73 -13.40 -5.11
N GLU A 124 -10.32 -13.11 -3.87
CA GLU A 124 -11.16 -12.47 -2.85
C GLU A 124 -11.51 -11.04 -3.27
N TYR A 125 -10.50 -10.24 -3.64
CA TYR A 125 -10.71 -8.88 -4.17
C TYR A 125 -11.63 -8.87 -5.40
N TYR A 126 -11.41 -9.79 -6.35
CA TYR A 126 -12.20 -9.87 -7.57
C TYR A 126 -13.64 -10.28 -7.31
N SER A 127 -13.88 -11.16 -6.34
CA SER A 127 -15.23 -11.63 -5.99
C SER A 127 -15.98 -10.70 -5.02
N GLY A 128 -15.26 -9.84 -4.31
CA GLY A 128 -15.81 -8.84 -3.38
C GLY A 128 -16.77 -7.86 -4.05
N THR A 129 -17.73 -7.36 -3.27
CA THR A 129 -18.71 -6.36 -3.72
C THR A 129 -18.15 -4.95 -3.73
N GLU A 130 -17.12 -4.69 -2.92
CA GLU A 130 -16.42 -3.41 -2.81
C GLU A 130 -15.80 -3.01 -4.16
N TRP A 131 -15.39 -3.99 -4.97
CA TRP A 131 -14.76 -3.76 -6.27
C TRP A 131 -15.74 -3.83 -7.44
N ASP A 132 -17.06 -3.93 -7.24
CA ASP A 132 -18.07 -4.12 -8.30
C ASP A 132 -17.85 -3.19 -9.50
N ASP A 133 -17.59 -1.90 -9.23
CA ASP A 133 -17.40 -0.84 -10.23
C ASP A 133 -15.98 -0.75 -10.79
N TYR A 134 -15.03 -1.52 -10.26
CA TYR A 134 -13.59 -1.40 -10.54
C TYR A 134 -12.91 -2.75 -10.86
N ARG A 135 -13.65 -3.86 -10.91
CA ARG A 135 -13.10 -5.21 -11.12
C ARG A 135 -12.19 -5.33 -12.34
N ASP A 136 -12.51 -4.59 -13.40
CA ASP A 136 -11.77 -4.62 -14.65
C ASP A 136 -10.39 -3.96 -14.56
N LEU A 137 -10.15 -3.15 -13.52
CA LEU A 137 -8.87 -2.50 -13.24
C LEU A 137 -7.89 -3.44 -12.48
N LEU A 138 -8.41 -4.50 -11.85
CA LEU A 138 -7.64 -5.36 -10.96
C LEU A 138 -6.65 -6.26 -11.72
N LYS A 139 -5.40 -6.26 -11.24
CA LYS A 139 -4.32 -7.17 -11.63
C LYS A 139 -3.67 -7.79 -10.39
N ARG A 140 -3.11 -8.97 -10.57
CA ARG A 140 -2.30 -9.65 -9.56
C ARG A 140 -0.93 -8.98 -9.51
N SER A 141 -0.39 -8.76 -8.31
CA SER A 141 1.04 -8.55 -8.14
C SER A 141 1.83 -9.78 -8.63
N THR A 142 3.13 -9.61 -8.83
CA THR A 142 4.03 -10.70 -9.23
C THR A 142 4.75 -11.27 -8.02
N VAL A 143 5.07 -10.41 -7.04
CA VAL A 143 5.84 -10.76 -5.84
C VAL A 143 5.17 -10.18 -4.60
N SER A 144 5.18 -10.95 -3.51
CA SER A 144 4.75 -10.51 -2.18
C SER A 144 5.89 -10.69 -1.19
N PHE A 145 6.15 -9.66 -0.38
CA PHE A 145 7.17 -9.62 0.66
C PHE A 145 6.50 -9.68 2.03
N TYR A 146 6.98 -10.56 2.90
CA TYR A 146 6.40 -10.81 4.22
C TYR A 146 7.36 -10.48 5.35
N TYR A 147 6.85 -9.83 6.39
CA TYR A 147 7.58 -9.53 7.61
C TYR A 147 8.10 -10.80 8.32
N ASN A 148 7.42 -11.93 8.20
CA ASN A 148 7.83 -13.24 8.70
C ASN A 148 8.14 -13.26 10.21
N TYR A 149 7.24 -12.67 11.01
CA TYR A 149 7.25 -12.82 12.47
C TYR A 149 5.85 -12.66 13.07
N ASP A 150 5.61 -13.28 14.22
CA ASP A 150 4.29 -13.23 14.87
C ASP A 150 3.88 -11.81 15.28
N ASN A 151 2.61 -11.47 15.05
CA ASN A 151 2.04 -10.14 15.30
C ASN A 151 2.77 -9.03 14.52
N SER A 152 3.25 -9.35 13.32
CA SER A 152 3.71 -8.37 12.36
C SER A 152 2.58 -7.43 11.92
N PRO A 153 2.90 -6.18 11.57
CA PRO A 153 1.93 -5.26 10.97
C PRO A 153 1.29 -5.86 9.71
N ASN A 154 0.13 -5.32 9.33
CA ASN A 154 -0.51 -5.60 8.05
C ASN A 154 -0.66 -7.09 7.74
N GLN A 155 -1.02 -7.88 8.76
CA GLN A 155 -1.24 -9.32 8.61
C GLN A 155 -0.05 -10.04 7.94
N ASP A 156 1.17 -9.64 8.31
CA ASP A 156 2.45 -10.13 7.79
C ASP A 156 2.88 -9.63 6.41
N LEU A 157 1.99 -9.00 5.63
CA LEU A 157 2.37 -8.45 4.33
C LEU A 157 3.13 -7.13 4.51
N PHE A 158 4.36 -7.08 3.99
CA PHE A 158 5.18 -5.87 3.98
C PHE A 158 4.98 -5.06 2.69
N TRP A 159 5.11 -5.72 1.54
CA TRP A 159 5.18 -5.05 0.25
C TRP A 159 4.78 -5.97 -0.89
N THR A 160 4.36 -5.41 -2.01
CA THR A 160 4.20 -6.16 -3.26
C THR A 160 4.96 -5.49 -4.40
N SER A 161 5.44 -6.30 -5.33
CA SER A 161 6.01 -5.79 -6.57
C SER A 161 5.38 -6.48 -7.78
N GLN A 162 5.46 -5.78 -8.91
CA GLN A 162 4.83 -6.16 -10.17
C GLN A 162 5.80 -6.00 -11.35
N PRO A 163 7.04 -6.53 -11.27
CA PRO A 163 7.92 -6.58 -12.44
C PRO A 163 7.26 -7.36 -13.58
N GLU A 164 7.58 -6.99 -14.82
CA GLU A 164 7.20 -7.81 -15.96
C GLU A 164 7.96 -9.14 -15.92
N LYS A 165 7.41 -10.15 -16.62
CA LYS A 165 8.05 -11.46 -16.66
C LYS A 165 9.43 -11.35 -17.32
N GLY A 166 10.47 -11.75 -16.60
CA GLY A 166 11.86 -11.67 -17.06
C GLY A 166 12.58 -10.40 -16.62
N ASP A 167 11.88 -9.45 -15.99
CA ASP A 167 12.52 -8.31 -15.34
C ASP A 167 13.03 -8.68 -13.95
N LYS A 168 13.97 -7.90 -13.45
CA LYS A 168 14.43 -7.98 -12.05
C LYS A 168 13.40 -7.40 -11.11
N ILE A 169 13.43 -7.86 -9.87
CA ILE A 169 12.59 -7.33 -8.81
C ILE A 169 13.26 -6.08 -8.23
N ASP A 170 12.56 -4.95 -8.23
CA ASP A 170 13.00 -3.79 -7.47
C ASP A 170 12.96 -4.12 -5.98
N LYS A 171 14.13 -4.03 -5.33
CA LYS A 171 14.24 -4.30 -3.90
C LYS A 171 13.45 -3.24 -3.12
N PRO A 172 12.48 -3.61 -2.27
CA PRO A 172 11.79 -2.64 -1.44
C PRO A 172 12.75 -2.05 -0.40
N THR A 173 12.34 -0.96 0.25
CA THR A 173 13.05 -0.46 1.43
C THR A 173 13.18 -1.58 2.48
N ASP A 174 14.31 -1.62 3.19
CA ASP A 174 14.50 -2.66 4.19
C ASP A 174 13.48 -2.46 5.33
N PRO A 175 12.71 -3.49 5.71
CA PRO A 175 11.75 -3.36 6.80
C PRO A 175 12.50 -3.15 8.12
N SER A 176 11.84 -2.50 9.08
CA SER A 176 12.36 -2.33 10.43
C SER A 176 11.57 -3.15 11.45
N ARG A 177 12.26 -3.62 12.49
CA ARG A 177 11.66 -4.35 13.62
C ARG A 177 12.46 -4.03 14.88
N GLU A 178 11.82 -3.43 15.88
CA GLU A 178 12.48 -3.00 17.12
C GLU A 178 13.22 -4.18 17.80
N GLY A 179 14.51 -3.98 18.10
CA GLY A 179 15.36 -5.00 18.74
C GLY A 179 15.83 -6.14 17.83
N TYR A 180 15.64 -6.02 16.51
CA TYR A 180 16.10 -6.99 15.52
C TYR A 180 16.81 -6.31 14.34
N ILE A 181 17.70 -7.05 13.71
CA ILE A 181 18.43 -6.68 12.50
C ILE A 181 17.84 -7.47 11.34
N PHE A 182 17.41 -6.78 10.29
CA PHE A 182 17.02 -7.37 9.02
C PHE A 182 18.24 -7.98 8.33
N LYS A 183 18.14 -9.25 7.90
CA LYS A 183 19.26 -10.00 7.28
C LYS A 183 19.05 -10.30 5.79
N GLY A 184 17.93 -9.89 5.21
CA GLY A 184 17.62 -10.18 3.82
C GLY A 184 16.29 -10.91 3.64
N TRP A 185 15.99 -11.20 2.38
CA TRP A 185 14.76 -11.83 1.92
C TRP A 185 15.03 -13.28 1.55
N PHE A 186 14.12 -14.19 1.88
CA PHE A 186 14.28 -15.63 1.71
C PHE A 186 13.07 -16.23 1.00
N THR A 187 13.25 -17.31 0.26
CA THR A 187 12.16 -17.92 -0.54
C THR A 187 11.18 -18.76 0.29
N GLU A 188 11.45 -18.93 1.58
CA GLU A 188 10.58 -19.66 2.51
C GLU A 188 10.65 -19.08 3.94
N LYS A 189 9.60 -19.37 4.72
CA LYS A 189 9.44 -18.85 6.09
C LYS A 189 10.56 -19.28 7.05
N GLU A 190 11.16 -20.44 6.80
CA GLU A 190 12.28 -20.98 7.57
C GLU A 190 13.58 -20.19 7.37
N THR A 191 13.67 -19.34 6.35
CA THR A 191 14.82 -18.46 6.05
C THR A 191 16.14 -19.21 5.83
N ILE A 192 16.10 -20.24 4.99
CA ILE A 192 17.23 -21.11 4.62
C ILE A 192 17.89 -20.62 3.33
N ASN A 193 17.11 -20.38 2.27
CA ASN A 193 17.57 -19.96 0.94
C ASN A 193 17.33 -18.45 0.75
N GLU A 194 18.42 -17.69 0.73
CA GLU A 194 18.36 -16.24 0.51
C GLU A 194 18.02 -15.95 -0.96
N TRP A 195 17.17 -14.97 -1.18
CA TRP A 195 16.83 -14.48 -2.51
C TRP A 195 17.90 -13.53 -3.03
N ASP A 196 18.41 -13.82 -4.21
CA ASP A 196 19.31 -12.95 -4.97
C ASP A 196 18.49 -12.05 -5.91
N PHE A 197 18.55 -10.73 -5.69
CA PHE A 197 17.85 -9.73 -6.52
C PHE A 197 18.43 -9.58 -7.92
N GLU A 198 19.56 -10.25 -8.22
CA GLU A 198 20.04 -10.40 -9.59
C GLU A 198 19.23 -11.42 -10.39
N ASN A 199 18.45 -12.29 -9.73
CA ASN A 199 17.54 -13.21 -10.41
C ASN A 199 16.33 -12.47 -11.01
N GLU A 200 15.86 -12.99 -12.14
CA GLU A 200 14.61 -12.55 -12.76
C GLU A 200 13.41 -12.95 -11.88
N ALA A 201 12.36 -12.12 -11.90
CA ALA A 201 11.14 -12.39 -11.16
C ALA A 201 10.44 -13.64 -11.69
N GLU A 202 10.16 -14.59 -10.80
CA GLU A 202 9.21 -15.66 -11.07
C GLU A 202 7.77 -15.15 -10.90
N VAL A 203 6.83 -15.73 -11.64
CA VAL A 203 5.41 -15.41 -11.47
C VAL A 203 4.94 -15.96 -10.12
N ARG A 204 4.42 -15.08 -9.25
CA ARG A 204 3.88 -15.40 -7.92
C ARG A 204 4.96 -15.85 -6.93
N LEU A 205 5.99 -15.03 -6.79
CA LEU A 205 7.07 -15.25 -5.84
C LEU A 205 6.70 -14.71 -4.45
N GLN A 206 6.97 -15.48 -3.40
CA GLN A 206 6.86 -15.02 -2.02
C GLN A 206 8.24 -14.91 -1.39
N LEU A 207 8.51 -13.78 -0.74
CA LEU A 207 9.78 -13.52 -0.08
C LEU A 207 9.54 -13.19 1.40
N PHE A 208 10.32 -13.80 2.27
CA PHE A 208 10.16 -13.74 3.73
C PHE A 208 11.37 -13.08 4.37
N ALA A 209 11.15 -12.08 5.22
CA ALA A 209 12.23 -11.40 5.91
C ALA A 209 12.91 -12.32 6.93
N LYS A 210 14.24 -12.20 7.04
CA LYS A 210 15.01 -12.84 8.10
C LYS A 210 15.41 -11.82 9.15
N TRP A 211 15.18 -12.19 10.42
CA TRP A 211 15.47 -11.33 11.57
C TRP A 211 16.45 -12.01 12.52
N VAL A 212 17.45 -11.26 12.98
CA VAL A 212 18.36 -11.68 14.06
C VAL A 212 18.22 -10.68 15.19
N ARG A 213 18.02 -11.15 16.42
CA ARG A 213 17.93 -10.28 17.60
C ARG A 213 19.19 -9.44 17.71
N ASP A 214 19.00 -8.13 17.89
CA ASP A 214 20.10 -7.23 18.16
C ASP A 214 20.67 -7.55 19.55
N SER A 215 21.89 -8.09 19.59
CA SER A 215 22.54 -8.52 20.82
C SER A 215 23.33 -7.42 21.52
N GLU A 216 23.35 -6.19 20.99
CA GLU A 216 24.06 -5.05 21.60
C GLU A 216 23.27 -4.38 22.75
N GLY A 217 22.89 -5.19 23.75
CA GLY A 217 22.20 -4.71 24.96
C GLY A 217 22.47 -5.52 26.23
N LYS A 218 23.47 -6.41 26.25
CA LYS A 218 23.93 -7.09 27.48
C LYS A 218 25.45 -7.05 27.64
N GLN A 219 25.99 -5.84 27.84
CA GLN A 219 27.18 -5.64 28.66
C GLN A 219 27.07 -4.29 29.40
N GLN A 220 26.44 -4.32 30.57
CA GLN A 220 26.87 -3.59 31.77
C GLN A 220 26.19 -4.18 33.01
#